data_AF-A0A3N1GD70-F1
#
_entry.id   AF-A0A3N1GD70-F1
#
_cell.length_a   1.000
_cell.length_b   1.000
_cell.length_c   1.000
_cell.angle_alpha   90.00
_cell.angle_beta   90.00
_cell.angle_gamma   90.00
#
_symmetry.space_group_name_H-M   'P 1'
#
loop_
_entity.id
_entity.type
_entity.pdbx_description
1 polymer ?
#
loop_
_entity_poly.entity_id
_entity_poly.type
_entity_poly.pdbx_seq_one_letter_code
_entity_poly.pdbx_strand_id
1 'polypeptide(L)'
;MTPTVYLSHVARAQIAIAEADLYFHLPVTPGGLCVTCAEPEPCSGRYAALQVLLRYGVLPKRRPGVAGVRTTGSQTMAGFVTDQTRSNEAR
;
A
#
# COMPACT_ATOMS: atom_id res chain seq x y z
N MET A 1 -22.01 1.77 16.90
CA MET A 1 -22.90 2.63 16.09
C MET A 1 -22.06 3.82 15.63
N THR A 2 -21.54 3.80 14.40
CA THR A 2 -20.75 4.91 13.85
C THR A 2 -21.70 6.06 13.50
N PRO A 3 -21.43 7.30 13.94
CA PRO A 3 -22.28 8.43 13.61
C PRO A 3 -22.24 8.70 12.10
N THR A 4 -23.41 8.86 11.48
CA THR A 4 -23.52 9.26 10.08
C THR A 4 -23.25 10.76 9.98
N VAL A 5 -22.08 11.13 9.47
CA VAL A 5 -21.71 12.54 9.22
C VAL A 5 -22.20 12.95 7.83
N TYR A 6 -23.08 13.94 7.77
CA TYR A 6 -23.51 14.52 6.50
C TYR A 6 -22.43 15.48 5.98
N LEU A 7 -21.79 15.10 4.87
CA LEU A 7 -20.80 15.94 4.20
C LEU A 7 -21.46 16.83 3.14
N SER A 8 -20.99 18.08 3.04
CA SER A 8 -21.39 18.98 1.97
C SER A 8 -20.95 18.45 0.60
N HIS A 9 -21.61 18.93 -0.46
CA HIS A 9 -21.23 18.57 -1.83
C HIS A 9 -19.76 18.90 -2.13
N VAL A 10 -19.27 20.04 -1.63
CA VAL A 10 -17.87 20.47 -1.77
C VAL A 10 -16.92 19.50 -1.08
N ALA A 11 -17.23 19.07 0.16
CA ALA A 11 -16.41 18.10 0.88
C ALA A 11 -16.35 16.76 0.13
N ARG A 12 -17.47 16.31 -0.43
CA ARG A 12 -17.52 15.08 -1.25
C ARG A 12 -16.67 15.19 -2.52
N ALA A 13 -16.69 16.35 -3.18
CA ALA A 13 -15.86 16.61 -4.36
C ALA A 13 -14.36 16.59 -4.01
N GLN A 14 -13.97 17.21 -2.89
CA GLN A 14 -12.58 17.19 -2.42
C GLN A 14 -12.09 15.79 -2.08
N ILE A 15 -12.92 14.96 -1.45
CA ILE A 15 -12.60 13.55 -1.20
C ILE A 15 -12.42 12.79 -2.51
N ALA A 16 -13.30 12.99 -3.50
CA ALA A 16 -13.20 12.31 -4.79
C ALA A 16 -11.93 12.69 -5.56
N ILE A 17 -11.55 13.98 -5.52
CA ILE A 17 -10.29 14.46 -6.11
C ILE A 17 -9.09 13.84 -5.37
N ALA A 18 -9.09 13.88 -4.05
CA ALA A 18 -8.01 13.29 -3.24
C ALA A 18 -7.87 11.77 -3.46
N GLU A 19 -8.97 11.04 -3.63
CA GLU A 19 -8.92 9.62 -4.01
C GLU A 19 -8.26 9.44 -5.37
N ALA A 20 -8.62 10.26 -6.37
CA ALA A 20 -8.04 10.18 -7.70
C ALA A 20 -6.54 10.51 -7.69
N ASP A 21 -6.14 11.56 -6.99
CA ASP A 21 -4.74 11.96 -6.83
C ASP A 21 -3.93 10.86 -6.13
N LEU A 22 -4.49 10.27 -5.07
CA LEU A 22 -3.84 9.16 -4.37
C LEU A 22 -3.58 7.98 -5.31
N TYR A 23 -4.54 7.63 -6.17
CA TYR A 23 -4.32 6.56 -7.16
C TYR A 23 -3.32 6.94 -8.23
N PHE A 24 -3.30 8.21 -8.65
CA PHE A 24 -2.33 8.69 -9.63
C PHE A 24 -0.89 8.61 -9.12
N HIS A 25 -0.69 8.77 -7.81
CA HIS A 25 0.62 8.64 -7.16
C HIS A 25 0.95 7.23 -6.63
N LEU A 26 0.04 6.27 -6.80
CA LEU A 26 0.23 4.89 -6.31
C LEU A 26 1.22 4.05 -7.13
N PRO A 27 1.35 4.21 -8.47
CA PRO A 27 2.38 3.52 -9.24
C PRO A 27 3.78 3.98 -8.85
N VAL A 28 4.64 3.01 -8.57
CA VAL A 28 6.04 3.20 -8.21
C VAL A 28 6.89 2.43 -9.21
N THR A 29 7.98 3.04 -9.65
CA THR A 29 9.00 2.40 -10.48
C THR A 29 9.68 1.27 -9.70
N PRO A 30 10.35 0.32 -10.37
CA PRO A 30 11.13 -0.72 -9.67
C PRO A 30 12.19 -0.15 -8.71
N GLY A 31 12.67 1.08 -8.96
CA GLY A 31 13.63 1.79 -8.10
C GLY A 31 13.02 2.49 -6.89
N GLY A 32 11.73 2.34 -6.62
CA GLY A 32 11.07 2.95 -5.44
C GLY A 32 10.68 4.42 -5.61
N LEU A 33 10.73 4.95 -6.83
CA LEU A 33 10.30 6.33 -7.13
C LEU A 33 8.87 6.35 -7.65
N CYS A 34 8.06 7.33 -7.22
CA CYS A 34 6.75 7.60 -7.79
C CYS A 34 6.86 7.86 -9.30
N VAL A 35 6.03 7.20 -10.11
CA VAL A 35 6.04 7.38 -11.57
C VAL A 35 5.68 8.80 -11.99
N THR A 36 4.85 9.48 -11.19
CA THR A 36 4.36 10.83 -11.47
C THR A 36 5.34 11.92 -11.05
N CYS A 37 5.86 11.83 -9.82
CA CYS A 37 6.67 12.90 -9.22
C CYS A 37 8.17 12.66 -9.36
N ALA A 38 8.60 11.44 -9.71
CA ALA A 38 9.99 10.97 -9.63
C ALA A 38 10.63 11.07 -8.23
N GLU A 39 9.84 11.33 -7.18
CA GLU A 39 10.26 11.36 -5.79
C GLU A 39 10.25 9.95 -5.16
N PRO A 40 11.10 9.68 -4.15
CA PRO A 40 11.05 8.43 -3.40
C PRO A 40 9.69 8.21 -2.73
N GLU A 41 9.23 6.96 -2.72
CA GLU A 41 8.01 6.58 -2.01
C GLU A 41 8.19 6.73 -0.48
N PRO A 42 7.27 7.40 0.25
CA PRO A 42 6.05 8.04 -0.24
C PRO A 42 6.31 9.48 -0.71
N CYS A 43 5.85 9.81 -1.91
CA CYS A 43 6.02 11.15 -2.48
C CYS A 43 5.10 12.20 -1.83
N SER A 44 5.44 13.47 -2.01
CA SER A 44 4.70 14.62 -1.50
C SER A 44 3.23 14.63 -1.94
N GLY A 45 2.96 14.31 -3.21
CA GLY A 45 1.59 14.22 -3.75
C GLY A 45 0.74 13.14 -3.06
N ARG A 46 1.34 11.97 -2.76
CA ARG A 46 0.67 10.90 -2.02
C ARG A 46 0.35 11.32 -0.58
N TYR A 47 1.27 12.01 0.08
CA TYR A 47 1.03 12.56 1.41
C TYR A 47 -0.08 13.61 1.43
N ALA A 48 -0.08 14.54 0.47
CA ALA A 48 -1.10 15.58 0.37
C ALA A 48 -2.50 14.98 0.17
N ALA A 49 -2.63 14.00 -0.73
CA ALA A 49 -3.90 13.30 -0.96
C ALA A 49 -4.38 12.56 0.30
N LEU A 50 -3.48 11.87 1.00
CA LEU A 50 -3.83 11.20 2.27
C LEU A 50 -4.26 12.18 3.37
N GLN A 51 -3.62 13.35 3.47
CA GLN A 51 -3.99 14.37 4.45
C GLN A 51 -5.43 14.87 4.23
N VAL A 52 -5.86 15.05 2.98
CA VAL A 52 -7.25 15.45 2.69
C VAL A 52 -8.24 14.39 3.14
N LEU A 53 -7.96 13.12 2.85
CA LEU A 53 -8.83 12.01 3.26
C LEU A 53 -8.92 11.89 4.80
N LEU A 54 -7.78 12.00 5.49
CA LEU A 54 -7.71 11.99 6.95
C LEU A 54 -8.45 13.17 7.58
N ARG A 55 -8.38 14.37 6.97
CA ARG A 55 -9.11 15.55 7.43
C ARG A 55 -10.63 15.32 7.48
N TYR A 56 -11.16 14.53 6.55
CA TYR A 56 -12.58 14.17 6.52
C TYR A 56 -12.90 12.86 7.26
N GLY A 57 -11.92 12.22 7.89
CA GLY A 57 -12.10 10.94 8.58
C GLY A 57 -12.43 9.77 7.64
N VAL A 58 -12.04 9.88 6.37
CA VAL A 58 -12.33 8.87 5.34
C VAL A 58 -11.08 8.07 5.05
N LEU A 59 -11.22 6.74 5.01
CA LEU A 59 -10.15 5.87 4.54
C LEU A 59 -10.17 5.79 3.00
N PRO A 60 -8.99 5.73 2.36
CA PRO A 60 -8.91 5.46 0.93
C PRO A 60 -9.70 4.20 0.56
N LYS A 61 -10.52 4.29 -0.49
CA LYS A 61 -11.14 3.10 -1.05
C LYS A 61 -10.06 2.17 -1.60
N ARG A 62 -10.28 0.85 -1.54
CA ARG A 62 -9.42 -0.12 -2.23
C ARG A 62 -9.94 -0.29 -3.65
N ARG A 63 -9.06 -0.13 -4.66
CA ARG A 63 -9.32 -0.55 -6.04
C ARG A 63 -8.41 -1.74 -6.37
N PRO A 64 -8.97 -2.96 -6.45
CA PRO A 64 -8.23 -4.14 -6.86
C PRO A 64 -7.51 -3.88 -8.20
N GLY A 65 -6.26 -4.30 -8.31
CA GLY A 65 -5.45 -4.15 -9.52
C GLY A 65 -4.70 -2.81 -9.67
N VAL A 66 -5.04 -1.76 -8.92
CA VAL A 66 -4.32 -0.46 -8.96
C VAL A 66 -3.29 -0.35 -7.83
N ALA A 67 -3.62 -0.88 -6.66
CA ALA A 67 -2.65 -1.06 -5.58
C ALA A 67 -1.75 -2.25 -5.93
N GLY A 68 -0.64 -1.98 -6.63
CA GLY A 68 0.37 -2.99 -6.91
C GLY A 68 0.79 -3.64 -5.59
N VAL A 69 0.67 -4.98 -5.52
CA VAL A 69 1.30 -5.73 -4.45
C VAL A 69 2.79 -5.51 -4.61
N ARG A 70 3.41 -4.78 -3.68
CA ARG A 70 4.87 -4.82 -3.56
C ARG A 70 5.21 -6.25 -3.17
N THR A 71 5.66 -7.06 -4.13
CA THR A 71 6.43 -8.24 -3.82
C THR A 71 7.73 -7.74 -3.21
N THR A 72 7.71 -7.43 -1.92
CA THR A 72 8.95 -7.42 -1.12
C THR A 72 9.60 -8.74 -1.43
N GLY A 73 10.76 -8.70 -2.10
CA GLY A 73 11.38 -9.85 -2.72
C GLY A 73 11.23 -11.07 -1.85
N SER A 74 10.80 -12.18 -2.46
CA SER A 74 10.82 -13.50 -1.87
C SER A 74 12.14 -13.64 -1.11
N GLN A 75 12.09 -13.52 0.22
CA GLN A 75 13.12 -14.11 1.04
C GLN A 75 12.90 -15.59 0.80
N THR A 76 13.66 -16.13 -0.15
CA THR A 76 13.88 -17.56 -0.24
C THR A 76 14.29 -17.97 1.17
N MET A 77 13.36 -18.57 1.91
CA MET A 77 13.65 -19.29 3.15
C MET A 77 14.46 -20.53 2.73
N ALA A 78 15.71 -20.30 2.34
CA ALA A 78 16.68 -21.34 2.11
C ALA A 78 17.09 -21.86 3.49
N GLY A 79 16.65 -23.08 3.80
CA GLY A 79 17.28 -23.90 4.81
C GLY A 79 16.58 -23.92 6.16
N PHE A 80 15.50 -24.69 6.26
CA PHE A 80 15.35 -25.55 7.43
C PHE A 80 14.60 -26.84 7.06
N VAL A 81 15.32 -27.76 6.42
CA VAL A 81 14.97 -29.19 6.49
C VAL A 81 16.11 -29.84 7.26
N THR A 82 15.90 -30.03 8.56
CA THR A 82 16.66 -30.99 9.36
C THR A 82 16.29 -32.38 8.86
N ASP A 83 17.19 -33.01 8.10
CA ASP A 83 17.19 -34.45 7.88
C ASP A 83 17.65 -35.11 9.19
N GLN A 84 16.68 -35.45 10.03
CA GLN A 84 16.87 -36.33 11.17
C GLN A 84 16.56 -37.75 10.71
N THR A 85 17.39 -38.31 9.84
CA THR A 85 17.27 -39.72 9.46
C THR A 85 18.57 -40.48 9.69
N ARG A 86 18.51 -41.32 10.73
CA ARG A 86 19.15 -42.65 10.82
C ARG A 86 20.67 -42.67 11.10
N SER A 87 20.99 -42.85 12.38
CA SER A 87 22.20 -43.57 12.80
C SER A 87 21.85 -44.43 13.99
N ASN A 88 21.17 -45.54 13.69
CA ASN A 88 21.24 -46.74 14.52
C ASN A 88 21.87 -47.82 13.63
N GLU A 89 22.77 -48.59 14.24
CA GLU A 89 23.46 -49.79 13.72
C GLU A 89 24.79 -49.58 12.95
N ALA A 90 25.93 -49.71 13.65
CA ALA A 90 26.87 -50.82 13.43
C ALA A 90 28.08 -50.79 14.39
N ARG A 91 28.29 -51.95 15.05
CA ARG A 91 29.42 -52.44 15.87
C ARG A 91 29.44 -52.12 17.35
#